data_AF-A0A2D8SGQ2-F1
#
_entry.id   AF-A0A2D8SGQ2-F1
#
_cell.length_a   1.000
_cell.length_b   1.000
_cell.length_c   1.000
_cell.angle_alpha   90.00
_cell.angle_beta   90.00
_cell.angle_gamma   90.00
#
_symmetry.space_group_name_H-M   'P 1'
#
loop_
_entity.id
_entity.type
_entity.pdbx_description
1 polymer ?
#
loop_
_entity_poly.entity_id
_entity_poly.type
_entity_poly.pdbx_seq_one_letter_code
_entity_poly.pdbx_strand_id
1 'polypeptide(L)'
;ILNIEGDPEYGEYLASDCKTCHKADGGGDSIPNIHGRPKIQLITLLYAYREKIKLNPVMQMQAGRLTNEEIVALAAYFEGLN
;
A
#
# COMPACT_ATOMS: atom_id res chain seq x y z
N ILE A 1 12.57 0.97 8.20
CA ILE A 1 11.37 0.48 7.47
C ILE A 1 11.64 -0.87 6.82
N LEU A 2 12.59 -0.98 5.88
CA LEU A 2 12.82 -2.24 5.14
C LEU A 2 13.25 -3.44 5.98
N ASN A 3 13.71 -3.23 7.21
CA ASN A 3 14.09 -4.29 8.15
C ASN A 3 12.95 -4.72 9.09
N ILE A 4 11.74 -4.17 8.93
CA ILE A 4 10.56 -4.58 9.70
C ILE A 4 9.96 -5.81 8.99
N GLU A 5 9.62 -6.84 9.76
CA GLU A 5 8.82 -7.96 9.25
C GLU A 5 7.36 -7.53 9.16
N GLY A 6 6.72 -7.80 8.02
CA GLY A 6 5.31 -7.44 7.82
C GLY A 6 4.39 -8.50 8.38
N ASP A 7 3.38 -8.06 9.11
CA ASP A 7 2.26 -8.87 9.59
C ASP A 7 1.13 -8.81 8.53
N PRO A 8 0.93 -9.86 7.71
CA PRO A 8 -0.06 -9.84 6.65
C PRO A 8 -1.50 -9.86 7.18
N GLU A 9 -1.76 -10.46 8.36
CA GLU A 9 -3.08 -10.44 9.00
C GLU A 9 -3.45 -9.01 9.44
N TYR A 10 -2.49 -8.27 10.00
CA TYR A 10 -2.68 -6.85 10.29
C TYR A 10 -2.83 -6.02 9.00
N GLY A 11 -2.07 -6.36 7.97
CA GLY A 11 -2.21 -5.77 6.64
C GLY A 11 -3.61 -5.95 6.07
N GLU A 12 -4.19 -7.15 6.20
CA GLU A 12 -5.56 -7.43 5.75
C GLU A 12 -6.59 -6.56 6.46
N TYR A 13 -6.46 -6.42 7.78
CA TYR A 13 -7.34 -5.57 8.59
C TYR A 13 -7.33 -4.12 8.10
N LEU A 14 -6.15 -3.57 7.76
CA LEU A 14 -5.98 -2.21 7.26
C LEU A 14 -6.40 -2.05 5.79
N ALA A 15 -6.32 -3.10 4.99
CA ALA A 15 -6.47 -3.05 3.54
C ALA A 15 -7.89 -2.70 3.06
N SER A 16 -8.88 -2.67 3.96
CA SER A 16 -10.27 -2.34 3.62
C SER A 16 -10.39 -1.02 2.86
N ASP A 17 -9.71 0.04 3.32
CA ASP A 17 -9.72 1.35 2.67
C ASP A 17 -9.01 1.32 1.32
N CYS A 18 -7.90 0.59 1.22
CA CYS A 18 -7.10 0.47 0.00
C CYS A 18 -7.90 -0.22 -1.13
N LYS A 19 -8.66 -1.26 -0.80
CA LYS A 19 -9.47 -2.06 -1.74
C LYS A 19 -10.66 -1.29 -2.33
N THR A 20 -11.06 -0.16 -1.72
CA THR A 20 -12.15 0.68 -2.28
C THR A 20 -11.77 1.28 -3.64
N CYS A 21 -10.49 1.64 -3.79
CA CYS A 21 -9.93 2.26 -4.98
C CYS A 21 -9.07 1.28 -5.78
N HIS A 22 -8.17 0.54 -5.12
CA HIS A 22 -7.25 -0.41 -5.75
C HIS A 22 -7.87 -1.79 -5.90
N LYS A 23 -8.91 -1.89 -6.73
CA LYS A 23 -9.64 -3.14 -6.94
C LYS A 23 -8.79 -4.15 -7.72
N ALA A 24 -9.02 -5.43 -7.43
CA ALA A 24 -8.34 -6.56 -8.07
C ALA A 24 -8.57 -6.63 -9.60
N ASP A 25 -9.73 -6.18 -10.07
CA ASP A 25 -10.11 -6.14 -11.49
C ASP A 25 -9.59 -4.90 -12.22
N GLY A 26 -8.83 -4.04 -11.54
CA GLY A 26 -8.40 -2.74 -12.05
C GLY A 26 -9.44 -1.66 -11.73
N GLY A 27 -9.12 -0.78 -10.79
CA GLY A 27 -10.01 0.29 -10.36
C GLY A 27 -10.12 1.45 -11.35
N GLY A 28 -10.89 1.31 -12.43
CA GLY A 28 -11.06 2.38 -13.43
C GLY A 28 -9.74 2.81 -14.10
N ASP A 29 -9.83 3.66 -15.13
CA ASP A 29 -8.71 3.91 -16.06
C ASP A 29 -7.44 4.51 -15.43
N SER A 30 -7.49 4.99 -14.18
CA SER A 30 -6.39 5.72 -13.53
C SER A 30 -5.87 5.11 -12.22
N ILE A 31 -6.54 4.13 -11.60
CA ILE A 31 -6.12 3.57 -10.31
C ILE A 31 -5.49 2.19 -10.54
N PRO A 32 -4.18 2.03 -10.25
CA PRO A 32 -3.50 0.79 -10.55
C PRO A 32 -3.95 -0.36 -9.63
N ASN A 33 -3.95 -1.57 -10.17
CA ASN A 33 -4.00 -2.78 -9.36
C ASN A 33 -2.65 -2.95 -8.61
N ILE A 34 -2.76 -3.15 -7.30
CA ILE A 34 -1.64 -3.35 -6.36
C ILE A 34 -1.52 -4.79 -5.84
N HIS A 35 -2.45 -5.68 -6.19
CA HIS A 35 -2.39 -7.10 -5.86
C HIS A 35 -1.18 -7.75 -6.55
N GLY A 36 -0.48 -8.63 -5.85
CA GLY A 36 0.68 -9.36 -6.35
C GLY A 36 1.89 -8.48 -6.65
N ARG A 37 1.86 -7.19 -6.28
CA ARG A 37 3.02 -6.31 -6.45
C ARG A 37 4.09 -6.68 -5.41
N PRO A 38 5.38 -6.67 -5.78
CA PRO A 38 6.45 -6.95 -4.82
C PRO A 38 6.34 -6.04 -3.58
N LYS A 39 6.45 -6.62 -2.40
CA LYS A 39 6.37 -5.92 -1.11
C LYS A 39 7.31 -4.71 -1.07
N ILE A 40 8.53 -4.88 -1.57
CA ILE A 40 9.52 -3.80 -1.63
C ILE A 40 9.02 -2.59 -2.44
N GLN A 41 8.34 -2.85 -3.56
CA GLN A 41 7.78 -1.80 -4.41
C GLN A 41 6.67 -1.04 -3.69
N LEU A 42 5.78 -1.76 -3.01
CA LEU A 42 4.68 -1.17 -2.25
C LEU A 42 5.21 -0.33 -1.08
N ILE A 43 6.19 -0.83 -0.32
CA ILE A 43 6.84 -0.06 0.76
C ILE A 43 7.45 1.22 0.21
N THR A 44 8.22 1.13 -0.88
CA THR A 44 8.87 2.31 -1.49
C THR A 44 7.84 3.35 -1.93
N LEU A 45 6.75 2.93 -2.58
CA LEU A 45 5.72 3.85 -3.07
C LEU A 45 4.95 4.50 -1.93
N LEU A 46 4.46 3.72 -0.95
CA LEU A 46 3.74 4.26 0.21
C LEU A 46 4.60 5.22 1.01
N TYR A 47 5.87 4.87 1.26
CA TYR A 47 6.82 5.77 1.91
C TYR A 47 7.04 7.04 1.08
N ALA A 48 7.27 6.92 -0.23
CA ALA A 48 7.47 8.09 -1.09
C ALA A 48 6.24 9.02 -1.15
N TYR A 49 5.03 8.48 -1.07
CA TYR A 49 3.81 9.28 -0.95
C TYR A 49 3.73 9.95 0.44
N ARG A 50 3.98 9.22 1.52
CA ARG A 50 3.94 9.77 2.88
C ARG A 50 4.92 10.92 3.06
N GLU A 51 6.16 10.75 2.60
CA GLU A 51 7.22 11.77 2.66
C GLU A 51 7.07 12.87 1.60
N LYS A 52 6.00 12.84 0.81
CA LYS A 52 5.70 13.79 -0.28
C LYS A 52 6.79 13.88 -1.37
N ILE A 53 7.63 12.85 -1.50
CA ILE A 53 8.63 12.70 -2.56
C ILE A 53 7.92 12.43 -3.89
N LYS A 54 6.92 11.56 -3.87
CA LYS A 54 6.07 11.28 -5.03
C LYS A 54 4.80 12.11 -4.94
N LEU A 55 4.53 12.89 -5.99
CA LEU A 55 3.38 13.81 -6.05
C LEU A 55 2.13 13.07 -6.55
N ASN A 56 1.21 12.83 -5.63
CA ASN A 56 -0.17 12.43 -5.91
C ASN A 56 -1.02 12.80 -4.68
N PRO A 57 -1.85 13.85 -4.74
CA PRO A 57 -2.56 14.34 -3.54
C PRO A 57 -3.42 13.28 -2.85
N VAL A 58 -4.04 12.38 -3.62
CA VAL A 58 -4.88 11.30 -3.08
C VAL A 58 -4.02 10.32 -2.29
N MET A 59 -2.97 9.78 -2.90
CA MET A 59 -2.10 8.82 -2.21
C MET A 59 -1.26 9.45 -1.10
N GLN A 60 -0.94 10.75 -1.18
CA GLN A 60 -0.32 11.48 -0.07
C GLN A 60 -1.26 11.60 1.13
N MET A 61 -2.56 11.84 0.90
CA MET A 61 -3.56 11.83 1.96
C MET A 61 -3.68 10.44 2.59
N GLN A 62 -3.73 9.38 1.78
CA GLN A 62 -3.85 8.00 2.27
C GLN A 62 -2.59 7.56 3.03
N ALA A 63 -1.42 7.64 2.39
CA ALA A 63 -0.15 7.20 2.97
C ALA A 63 0.32 8.12 4.12
N GLY A 64 -0.11 9.38 4.13
CA GLY A 64 0.20 10.37 5.17
C GLY A 64 -0.23 9.96 6.59
N ARG A 65 -1.18 9.03 6.69
CA ARG A 65 -1.74 8.54 7.96
C ARG A 65 -1.07 7.26 8.45
N LEU A 66 -0.19 6.66 7.65
CA LEU A 66 0.40 5.35 7.92
C LEU A 66 1.75 5.45 8.65
N THR A 67 1.90 4.64 9.68
CA THR A 67 3.16 4.32 10.35
C THR A 67 4.04 3.42 9.47
N ASN A 68 5.28 3.17 9.90
CA ASN A 68 6.17 2.29 9.15
C ASN A 68 5.70 0.84 9.18
N GLU A 69 5.17 0.42 10.32
CA GLU A 69 4.66 -0.91 10.60
C GLU A 69 3.43 -1.17 9.73
N GLU A 70 2.48 -0.23 9.66
CA GLU A 70 1.31 -0.32 8.79
C GLU A 70 1.69 -0.38 7.30
N ILE A 71 2.67 0.41 6.85
CA ILE A 71 3.17 0.35 5.46
C ILE A 71 3.69 -1.05 5.12
N VAL A 72 4.47 -1.64 6.02
CA VAL A 72 5.09 -2.96 5.78
C VAL A 72 4.05 -4.07 5.89
N ALA A 73 3.10 -3.98 6.81
CA ALA A 73 1.96 -4.91 6.94
C ALA A 73 1.07 -4.91 5.69
N LEU A 74 0.65 -3.73 5.22
CA LEU A 74 -0.12 -3.57 3.98
C LEU A 74 0.64 -4.15 2.77
N ALA A 75 1.93 -3.86 2.67
CA ALA A 75 2.76 -4.35 1.57
C ALA A 75 2.92 -5.88 1.59
N ALA A 76 3.04 -6.49 2.78
CA ALA A 76 3.10 -7.95 2.93
C ALA A 76 1.76 -8.60 2.53
N TYR A 77 0.64 -8.02 2.95
CA TYR A 77 -0.69 -8.50 2.56
C TYR A 77 -0.90 -8.45 1.05
N PHE A 78 -0.68 -7.29 0.41
CA PHE A 78 -0.94 -7.12 -1.02
C PHE A 78 0.00 -7.93 -1.92
N GLU A 79 1.23 -8.20 -1.51
CA GLU A 79 2.16 -9.12 -2.21
C GLU A 79 1.61 -10.55 -2.24
N GLY A 80 0.93 -10.99 -1.18
CA GLY A 80 0.34 -12.34 -1.08
C GLY A 80 -0.96 -12.53 -1.86
N LEU A 81 -1.51 -11.48 -2.47
CA LEU A 81 -2.71 -11.57 -3.31
C LEU A 81 -2.35 -11.91 -4.76
N ASN A 82 -3.18 -12.75 -5.41
CA ASN A 82 -3.06 -13.07 -6.84
C ASN A 82 -3.92 -12.14 -7.71
#